data_AF-A0A3C0UI82-F1
#
_entry.id   AF-A0A3C0UI82-F1
#
_cell.length_a   1.000
_cell.length_b   1.000
_cell.length_c   1.000
_cell.angle_alpha   90.00
_cell.angle_beta   90.00
_cell.angle_gamma   90.00
#
_symmetry.space_group_name_H-M   'P 1'
#
loop_
_entity.id
_entity.type
_entity.pdbx_description
1 polymer ?
#
loop_
_entity_poly.entity_id
_entity_poly.type
_entity_poly.pdbx_seq_one_letter_code
_entity_poly.pdbx_strand_id
1 'polypeptide(L)' 'AQYVDFEGMPTYTNSFNPNQSFYSVEALTSPDGRVLGKMAHSERSGNHIAKNVPGNKDQALFKAGVRYFQ' A
#
# COMPACT_ATOMS: atom_id res chain seq x y z
N ALA A 1 -3.46 0.32 -5.83
CA ALA A 1 -3.27 -0.82 -4.91
C ALA A 1 -4.62 -1.21 -4.32
N GLN A 2 -4.78 -2.45 -3.86
CA GLN A 2 -6.05 -2.96 -3.34
C GLN A 2 -5.87 -3.71 -2.02
N TYR A 3 -6.91 -3.69 -1.19
CA TYR A 3 -7.06 -4.56 -0.02
C TYR A 3 -7.50 -5.96 -0.48
N VAL A 4 -6.74 -6.99 -0.09
CA VAL A 4 -6.93 -8.37 -0.54
C VAL A 4 -6.87 -9.34 0.65
N ASP A 5 -7.48 -10.52 0.49
CA ASP A 5 -7.32 -11.64 1.41
C ASP A 5 -5.96 -12.35 1.23
N PHE A 6 -5.78 -13.50 1.89
CA PHE A 6 -4.53 -14.26 1.86
C PHE A 6 -4.27 -14.93 0.49
N GLU A 7 -5.31 -15.15 -0.29
CA GLU A 7 -5.29 -15.67 -1.66
C GLU A 7 -5.01 -14.56 -2.68
N GLY A 8 -4.96 -13.30 -2.25
CA GLY A 8 -4.73 -12.13 -3.10
C GLY A 8 -5.98 -11.65 -3.82
N MET A 9 -7.17 -12.11 -3.41
CA MET A 9 -8.44 -11.71 -3.99
C MET A 9 -8.95 -10.42 -3.32
N PRO A 10 -9.34 -9.39 -4.09
CA PRO A 10 -9.97 -8.20 -3.54
C PRO A 10 -11.26 -8.56 -2.79
N THR A 11 -11.37 -8.07 -1.56
CA THR A 11 -12.49 -8.41 -0.69
C THR A 11 -13.06 -7.19 0.03
N TYR A 12 -14.36 -7.22 0.29
CA TYR A 12 -15.06 -6.21 1.09
C TYR A 12 -15.15 -6.60 2.57
N THR A 13 -14.63 -7.78 2.94
CA THR A 13 -14.63 -8.23 4.33
C THR A 13 -13.76 -7.31 5.19
N ASN A 14 -14.34 -6.81 6.28
CA ASN A 14 -13.74 -5.80 7.15
C ASN A 14 -12.36 -6.18 7.73
N SER A 15 -12.08 -7.48 7.89
CA SER A 15 -10.77 -7.96 8.37
C SER A 15 -9.62 -7.70 7.40
N PHE A 16 -9.91 -7.53 6.11
CA PHE A 16 -8.93 -7.33 5.05
C PHE A 16 -9.05 -5.95 4.41
N ASN A 17 -10.27 -5.39 4.34
CA ASN A 17 -10.57 -4.04 3.89
C ASN A 17 -11.08 -3.20 5.08
N PRO A 18 -10.17 -2.62 5.88
CA PRO A 18 -10.51 -2.03 7.18
C PRO A 18 -11.35 -0.75 7.10
N ASN A 19 -11.37 -0.11 5.94
CA ASN A 19 -12.16 1.10 5.69
C ASN A 19 -13.33 0.84 4.73
N GLN A 20 -13.56 -0.42 4.34
CA GLN A 20 -14.61 -0.84 3.40
C GLN A 20 -14.64 0.02 2.13
N SER A 21 -13.46 0.31 1.58
CA SER A 21 -13.36 1.06 0.33
C SER A 21 -14.05 0.30 -0.80
N PHE A 22 -14.85 1.00 -1.62
CA PHE A 22 -15.44 0.43 -2.82
C PHE A 22 -14.37 -0.18 -3.72
N TYR A 23 -14.66 -1.35 -4.31
CA TYR A 23 -13.72 -2.14 -5.12
C TYR A 23 -12.38 -2.45 -4.41
N SER A 24 -12.38 -2.38 -3.07
CA SER A 24 -11.20 -2.59 -2.23
C SER A 24 -10.03 -1.67 -2.59
N VAL A 25 -10.30 -0.49 -3.16
CA VAL A 25 -9.26 0.47 -3.56
C VAL A 25 -8.54 1.01 -2.33
N GLU A 26 -7.21 0.96 -2.35
CA GLU A 26 -6.36 1.45 -1.26
C GLU A 26 -5.48 2.64 -1.69
N ALA A 27 -5.10 2.70 -2.96
CA ALA A 27 -4.30 3.78 -3.52
C ALA A 27 -4.67 4.05 -4.97
N LEU A 28 -4.58 5.33 -5.36
CA LEU A 28 -4.81 5.85 -6.70
C LEU A 28 -3.63 6.72 -7.13
N THR A 29 -3.41 6.80 -8.44
CA THR A 29 -2.43 7.71 -9.03
C THR A 29 -3.12 8.75 -9.90
N SER A 30 -2.52 9.93 -10.03
CA SER A 30 -2.91 10.88 -11.07
C SER A 30 -2.77 10.24 -12.47
N PRO A 31 -3.55 10.70 -13.47
CA PRO A 31 -3.49 10.14 -14.82
C PRO A 31 -2.09 10.16 -15.47
N ASP A 32 -1.26 11.14 -15.09
CA ASP A 32 0.13 11.27 -15.56
C ASP A 32 1.15 10.51 -14.72
N GLY A 33 0.70 9.78 -13.68
CA GLY A 33 1.54 8.96 -12.83
C GLY A 33 2.40 9.72 -11.82
N ARG A 34 2.29 11.05 -11.73
CA ARG A 34 3.21 11.89 -10.93
C ARG A 34 2.82 12.05 -9.47
N VAL A 35 1.55 11.84 -9.14
CA VAL A 35 1.01 11.97 -7.78
C VAL A 35 0.38 10.65 -7.36
N LEU A 36 0.90 10.04 -6.30
CA LEU A 36 0.34 8.84 -5.68
C LEU A 36 -0.40 9.22 -4.39
N GLY A 37 -1.71 8.99 -4.35
CA GLY A 37 -2.51 9.04 -3.12
C GLY A 37 -2.68 7.63 -2.55
N LYS A 38 -2.32 7.44 -1.28
CA LYS A 38 -2.29 6.13 -0.62
C LYS A 38 -2.74 6.24 0.84
N MET A 39 -3.54 5.28 1.32
CA MET A 39 -3.98 5.23 2.71
C MET A 39 -2.98 4.51 3.64
N ALA A 40 -2.37 3.43 3.20
CA ALA A 40 -1.42 2.68 4.01
C ALA A 40 -0.07 3.42 4.12
N HIS A 41 0.42 3.49 5.35
CA HIS A 41 1.59 4.24 5.75
C HIS A 41 2.91 3.54 5.36
N SER A 42 3.37 3.75 4.13
CA SER A 42 4.61 3.14 3.61
C SER A 42 5.87 3.73 4.25
N GLU A 43 5.77 4.92 4.82
CA GLU A 43 6.82 5.58 5.59
C GLU A 43 7.10 4.90 6.93
N ARG A 44 6.15 4.12 7.47
CA ARG A 44 6.35 3.30 8.68
C ARG A 44 7.21 2.09 8.36
N SER A 45 8.48 2.34 8.13
CA SER A 45 9.52 1.38 7.77
C SER A 45 10.73 1.54 8.69
N GLY A 46 11.49 0.46 8.87
CA GLY A 46 12.73 0.48 9.65
C GLY A 46 12.79 -0.59 10.72
N ASN A 47 13.85 -0.51 11.53
CA ASN A 47 14.12 -1.48 12.58
C ASN A 47 13.02 -1.44 13.64
N HIS A 48 12.60 -2.62 14.09
CA HIS A 48 11.64 -2.81 15.18
C HIS A 48 10.20 -2.34 14.91
N ILE A 49 9.84 -1.99 13.67
CA ILE A 49 8.46 -1.71 13.24
C ILE A 49 7.78 -3.00 12.78
N ALA A 50 6.46 -3.10 12.99
CA ALA A 50 5.62 -4.20 12.50
C ALA A 50 6.13 -5.62 12.82
N LYS A 51 6.78 -5.80 13.98
CA LYS A 51 7.41 -7.08 14.40
C LYS A 51 6.45 -8.28 14.38
N ASN A 52 5.16 -8.03 14.57
CA ASN A 52 4.09 -9.02 14.61
C ASN A 52 3.37 -9.20 13.26
N VAL A 53 3.80 -8.52 12.20
CA VAL A 53 3.19 -8.61 10.88
C VAL A 53 4.20 -9.28 9.93
N PRO A 54 3.93 -10.51 9.46
CA PRO A 54 4.88 -11.26 8.64
C PRO A 54 5.04 -10.70 7.22
N GLY A 55 6.15 -11.03 6.56
CA GLY A 55 6.43 -10.69 5.16
C GLY A 55 7.17 -9.37 4.97
N ASN A 56 7.74 -9.17 3.78
CA ASN A 56 8.42 -7.92 3.42
C ASN A 56 7.41 -6.78 3.22
N LYS A 57 7.68 -5.62 3.81
CA LYS A 57 6.82 -4.43 3.73
C LYS A 57 7.42 -3.30 2.90
N ASP A 58 8.66 -3.42 2.46
CA ASP A 58 9.27 -2.42 1.58
C ASP A 58 8.63 -2.45 0.18
N GLN A 59 8.02 -1.34 -0.20
CA GLN A 59 7.40 -1.13 -1.51
C GLN A 59 8.31 -0.38 -2.49
N ALA A 60 9.52 -0.01 -2.06
CA ALA A 60 10.51 0.78 -2.81
C ALA A 60 9.97 2.12 -3.37
N LEU A 61 8.87 2.65 -2.84
CA LEU A 61 8.21 3.88 -3.32
C LEU A 61 9.13 5.08 -3.24
N PHE A 62 9.80 5.30 -2.10
CA PHE A 62 10.71 6.43 -1.92
C PHE A 62 11.94 6.33 -2.84
N LYS A 63 12.50 5.12 -3.00
CA LYS A 63 13.61 4.88 -3.93
C LYS A 63 13.18 5.11 -5.38
N ALA A 64 11.95 4.76 -5.76
CA ALA A 64 11.41 5.07 -7.08
C ALA A 64 11.22 6.59 -7.26
N GLY A 65 10.67 7.28 -6.26
CA GLY A 65 10.50 8.73 -6.28
C GLY A 65 11.82 9.49 -6.46
N VAL A 66 12.88 9.11 -5.74
CA VAL A 66 14.22 9.70 -5.93
C VAL A 66 14.76 9.44 -7.33
N ARG A 67 14.69 8.20 -7.82
CA ARG A 67 15.17 7.82 -9.15
C ARG A 67 14.46 8.56 -10.29
N TYR A 68 13.20 8.96 -10.10
CA TYR A 68 12.45 9.69 -11.13
C TYR A 68 13.05 11.07 -11.44
N PHE A 69 13.71 11.70 -10.47
CA PHE A 69 14.30 13.04 -10.61
C PHE A 69 15.82 13.02 -10.87
N GLN A 70 16.44 11.85 -10.96
CA GLN A 70 17.84 11.66 -11.34
C GLN A 70 17.95 11.50 -12.85
#